data_AF-A0A956SGU8-F1
#
_entry.id   AF-A0A956SGU8-F1
#
_cell.length_a   1.000
_cell.length_b   1.000
_cell.length_c   1.000
_cell.angle_alpha   90.00
_cell.angle_beta   90.00
_cell.angle_gamma   90.00
#
_symmetry.space_group_name_H-M   'P 1'
#
loop_
_entity.id
_entity.type
_entity.pdbx_description
1 polymer ?
#
loop_
_entity_poly.entity_id
_entity_poly.type
_entity_poly.pdbx_seq_one_letter_code
_entity_poly.pdbx_strand_id
1 'polypeptide(L)'
;MQLGRIAGTVVATRKDEHLVGLRLLLVEELSSEFQGTGKIVVAADAVSAGPGEVVLYASGSSARLTQVTKDKPVDAVVVAIVDTVDEDGTLRYDKSGATGVAPSSIGSSSGNGPDTGADSGASSGAAG
;
A
#
# COMPACT_ATOMS: atom_id res chain seq x y z
N MET A 1 1.84 8.57 8.10
CA MET A 1 0.82 7.51 8.18
C MET A 1 1.22 6.41 7.22
N GLN A 2 0.82 5.19 7.50
CA GLN A 2 1.13 4.02 6.67
C GLN A 2 -0.17 3.26 6.35
N LEU A 3 -0.18 2.59 5.19
CA LEU A 3 -1.23 1.65 4.83
C LEU A 3 -1.02 0.34 5.58
N GLY A 4 -2.10 -0.22 6.09
CA GLY A 4 -2.07 -1.53 6.72
C GLY A 4 -3.35 -2.31 6.50
N ARG A 5 -3.30 -3.61 6.77
CA ARG A 5 -4.47 -4.50 6.78
C ARG A 5 -4.66 -5.05 8.19
N ILE A 6 -5.91 -5.09 8.66
CA ILE A 6 -6.21 -5.68 9.96
C ILE A 6 -6.02 -7.20 9.87
N ALA A 7 -4.93 -7.69 10.45
CA ALA A 7 -4.57 -9.10 10.51
C ALA A 7 -5.20 -9.81 11.72
N GLY A 8 -5.60 -9.06 12.75
CA GLY A 8 -6.24 -9.62 13.93
C GLY A 8 -6.32 -8.65 15.11
N THR A 9 -6.47 -9.20 16.31
CA THR A 9 -6.62 -8.44 17.55
C THR A 9 -5.64 -8.91 18.62
N VAL A 10 -5.16 -7.99 19.46
CA VAL A 10 -4.36 -8.30 20.65
C VAL A 10 -5.22 -8.14 21.90
N VAL A 11 -5.16 -9.13 22.80
CA VAL A 11 -5.79 -9.06 24.12
C VAL A 11 -4.72 -9.12 25.20
N ALA A 12 -4.70 -8.11 26.08
CA ALA A 12 -3.83 -8.07 27.25
C ALA A 12 -4.67 -7.76 28.51
N THR A 13 -4.59 -8.65 29.51
CA THR A 13 -5.29 -8.51 30.80
C THR A 13 -4.48 -7.74 31.83
N ARG A 14 -3.14 -7.82 31.78
CA ARG A 14 -2.22 -6.97 32.56
C ARG A 14 -1.63 -5.91 31.64
N LYS A 15 -1.98 -4.65 31.86
CA LYS A 15 -1.58 -3.50 31.04
C LYS A 15 -1.70 -2.22 31.85
N ASP A 16 -1.11 -1.16 31.35
CA ASP A 16 -1.27 0.19 31.90
C ASP A 16 -2.76 0.58 31.95
N GLU A 17 -3.16 1.29 33.02
CA GLU A 17 -4.56 1.66 33.24
C GLU A 17 -5.12 2.55 32.12
N HIS A 18 -4.27 3.37 31.49
CA HIS A 18 -4.67 4.23 30.38
C HIS A 18 -5.02 3.43 29.12
N LEU A 19 -4.56 2.18 28.99
CA LEU A 19 -4.89 1.28 27.88
C LEU A 19 -6.20 0.50 28.10
N VAL A 20 -6.82 0.62 29.27
CA VAL A 20 -8.13 -0.02 29.52
C VAL A 20 -9.19 0.61 28.63
N GLY A 21 -10.05 -0.24 28.05
CA GLY A 21 -11.11 0.17 27.12
C GLY A 21 -10.64 0.40 25.67
N LEU A 22 -9.33 0.43 25.39
CA LEU A 22 -8.83 0.48 24.02
C LEU A 22 -8.82 -0.91 23.39
N ARG A 23 -9.35 -1.00 22.16
CA ARG A 23 -9.16 -2.17 21.31
C ARG A 23 -7.79 -2.08 20.64
N LEU A 24 -7.03 -3.18 20.70
CA LEU A 24 -5.70 -3.29 20.12
C LEU A 24 -5.75 -4.23 18.92
N LEU A 25 -5.26 -3.77 17.79
CA LEU A 25 -5.30 -4.48 16.51
C LEU A 25 -3.89 -4.88 16.08
N LEU A 26 -3.77 -6.10 15.54
CA LEU A 26 -2.62 -6.48 14.73
C LEU A 26 -2.84 -5.91 13.33
N VAL A 27 -1.92 -5.04 12.90
CA VAL A 27 -1.95 -4.41 11.59
C VAL A 27 -0.71 -4.84 10.82
N GLU A 28 -0.92 -5.45 9.66
CA GLU A 28 0.16 -5.77 8.72
C GLU A 28 0.35 -4.61 7.75
N GLU A 29 1.56 -4.06 7.65
CA GLU A 29 1.89 -2.99 6.70
C GLU A 29 1.78 -3.50 5.27
N LEU A 30 1.19 -2.68 4.38
CA LEU A 30 0.99 -3.02 2.97
C LEU A 30 2.02 -2.31 2.07
N SER A 31 2.41 -2.98 0.98
CA SER A 31 3.17 -2.36 -0.11
C SER A 31 2.28 -1.50 -1.02
N SER A 32 2.88 -0.80 -1.98
CA SER A 32 2.18 -0.06 -3.06
C SER A 32 1.28 -0.94 -3.94
N GLU A 33 1.46 -2.26 -3.89
CA GLU A 33 0.66 -3.26 -4.58
C GLU A 33 -0.44 -3.85 -3.68
N PHE A 34 -0.67 -3.27 -2.49
CA PHE A 34 -1.63 -3.74 -1.50
C PHE A 34 -1.38 -5.17 -1.01
N GLN A 35 -0.14 -5.63 -1.13
CA GLN A 35 0.32 -6.92 -0.62
C GLN A 35 0.89 -6.76 0.79
N GLY A 36 0.69 -7.77 1.63
CA GLY A 36 1.26 -7.81 2.98
C GLY A 36 2.78 -7.87 2.93
N THR A 37 3.44 -6.99 3.68
CA THR A 37 4.91 -6.94 3.75
C THR A 37 5.48 -7.90 4.81
N GLY A 38 4.63 -8.55 5.61
CA GLY A 38 5.03 -9.32 6.79
C GLY A 38 5.43 -8.47 8.00
N LYS A 39 5.54 -7.15 7.86
CA LYS A 39 5.82 -6.24 8.97
C LYS A 39 4.53 -5.97 9.74
N ILE A 40 4.53 -6.33 11.03
CA ILE A 40 3.38 -6.22 11.92
C ILE A 40 3.60 -5.10 12.93
N VAL A 41 2.55 -4.31 13.19
CA VAL A 41 2.46 -3.36 14.31
C VAL A 41 1.22 -3.65 15.15
N VAL A 42 1.26 -3.26 16.43
CA VAL A 42 0.07 -3.26 17.30
C VAL A 42 -0.45 -1.84 17.39
N ALA A 43 -1.64 -1.58 16.88
CA ALA A 43 -2.25 -0.26 16.87
C ALA A 43 -3.49 -0.20 17.77
N ALA A 44 -3.66 0.90 18.50
CA ALA A 44 -4.94 1.21 19.11
C ALA A 44 -5.96 1.51 18.00
N ASP A 45 -7.22 1.20 18.25
CA ASP A 45 -8.28 1.47 17.28
C ASP A 45 -9.14 2.66 17.69
N ALA A 46 -9.16 3.69 16.85
CA ALA A 46 -9.99 4.87 17.04
C ALA A 46 -11.24 4.90 16.15
N VAL A 47 -11.39 3.96 15.21
CA VAL A 47 -12.39 4.03 14.14
C VAL A 47 -13.22 2.76 13.97
N SER A 48 -13.03 1.75 14.84
CA SER A 48 -13.78 0.49 14.82
C SER A 48 -13.54 -0.37 13.56
N ALA A 49 -12.29 -0.49 13.11
CA ALA A 49 -11.92 -1.29 11.94
C ALA A 49 -12.20 -2.82 12.06
N GLY A 50 -12.74 -3.44 11.03
CA GLY A 50 -13.00 -4.88 10.95
C GLY A 50 -11.77 -5.70 10.52
N PRO A 51 -11.77 -7.03 10.74
CA PRO A 51 -10.78 -7.93 10.17
C PRO A 51 -10.71 -7.82 8.65
N GLY A 52 -9.51 -7.81 8.08
CA GLY A 52 -9.28 -7.72 6.64
C GLY A 52 -9.44 -6.32 6.04
N GLU A 53 -9.95 -5.33 6.79
CA GLU A 53 -10.04 -3.97 6.28
C GLU A 53 -8.65 -3.36 6.04
N VAL A 54 -8.53 -2.61 4.94
CA VAL A 54 -7.38 -1.75 4.70
C VAL A 54 -7.59 -0.44 5.45
N VAL A 55 -6.55 0.02 6.14
CA VAL A 55 -6.60 1.15 7.06
C VAL A 55 -5.40 2.06 6.88
N LEU A 56 -5.55 3.31 7.33
CA LEU A 56 -4.42 4.19 7.61
C LEU A 56 -4.17 4.20 9.12
N TYR A 57 -2.92 3.96 9.49
CA TYR A 57 -2.48 4.14 10.86
C TYR A 57 -1.41 5.24 10.96
N ALA A 58 -1.47 5.98 12.07
CA ALA A 58 -0.46 6.94 12.47
C ALA A 58 0.47 6.28 13.50
N SER A 59 1.73 6.71 13.54
CA SER A 59 2.74 6.18 14.44
C SER A 59 3.57 7.28 15.12
N GLY A 60 4.29 6.91 16.18
CA GLY A 60 5.06 7.84 17.00
C GLY A 60 4.17 8.77 17.83
N SER A 61 4.62 10.01 18.06
CA SER A 61 3.89 10.98 18.89
C SER A 61 2.50 11.32 18.35
N SER A 62 2.32 11.27 17.03
CA SER A 62 1.03 11.51 16.38
C SER A 62 -0.06 10.50 16.77
N ALA A 63 0.33 9.31 17.24
CA ALA A 63 -0.61 8.29 17.67
C ALA A 63 -1.43 8.70 18.90
N ARG A 64 -1.01 9.74 19.64
CA ARG A 64 -1.71 10.30 20.81
C ARG A 64 -2.59 11.50 20.48
N LEU A 65 -2.85 11.78 19.20
CA LEU A 65 -3.63 12.94 18.77
C LEU A 65 -5.09 12.62 18.42
N THR A 66 -5.59 11.43 18.77
CA THR A 66 -7.01 11.08 18.62
C THR A 66 -7.76 11.30 19.93
N GLN A 67 -9.09 11.42 19.87
CA GLN A 67 -9.93 11.54 21.07
C GLN A 67 -9.74 10.37 22.04
N VAL A 68 -9.54 9.15 21.53
CA VAL A 68 -9.43 7.95 22.36
C VAL A 68 -8.00 7.65 22.81
N THR A 69 -6.98 8.23 22.18
CA THR A 69 -5.55 7.97 22.49
C THR A 69 -4.82 9.15 23.12
N LYS A 70 -5.49 10.30 23.32
CA LYS A 70 -4.91 11.48 23.94
C LYS A 70 -4.29 11.15 25.30
N ASP A 71 -3.01 11.53 25.45
CA ASP A 71 -2.21 11.33 26.66
C ASP A 71 -2.05 9.86 27.10
N LYS A 72 -2.25 8.88 26.20
CA LYS A 72 -2.09 7.45 26.48
C LYS A 72 -0.75 6.89 25.98
N PRO A 73 -0.21 5.81 26.57
CA PRO A 73 1.05 5.19 26.13
C PRO A 73 0.85 4.36 24.85
N VAL A 74 0.55 5.04 23.75
CA VAL A 74 0.30 4.46 22.43
C VAL A 74 1.29 5.06 21.43
N ASP A 75 1.88 4.21 20.61
CA ASP A 75 2.83 4.55 19.54
C ASP A 75 2.31 4.22 18.13
N ALA A 76 1.17 3.55 18.01
CA ALA A 76 0.44 3.37 16.76
C ALA A 76 -1.09 3.40 16.98
N VAL A 77 -1.82 4.06 16.08
CA VAL A 77 -3.29 4.15 16.13
C VAL A 77 -3.90 4.11 14.74
N VAL A 78 -4.94 3.31 14.55
CA VAL A 78 -5.77 3.29 13.34
C VAL A 78 -6.67 4.52 13.35
N VAL A 79 -6.51 5.38 12.34
CA VAL A 79 -7.21 6.68 12.24
C VAL A 79 -8.22 6.76 11.11
N ALA A 80 -8.17 5.84 10.15
CA ALA A 80 -9.12 5.77 9.05
C ALA A 80 -9.23 4.35 8.49
N ILE A 81 -10.42 4.00 8.00
CA ILE A 81 -10.64 2.85 7.14
C ILE A 81 -10.58 3.36 5.70
N VAL A 82 -9.85 2.63 4.84
CA VAL A 82 -9.66 3.01 3.45
C VAL A 82 -10.82 2.45 2.61
N ASP A 83 -11.47 3.33 1.86
CA ASP A 83 -12.50 2.93 0.89
C ASP A 83 -11.88 2.70 -0.50
N THR A 84 -11.09 3.65 -1.01
CA THR A 84 -10.44 3.55 -2.32
C THR A 84 -9.03 4.13 -2.30
N VAL A 85 -8.16 3.62 -3.17
CA VAL A 85 -6.86 4.26 -3.47
C VAL A 85 -6.70 4.36 -4.99
N ASP A 86 -6.51 5.58 -5.46
CA ASP A 86 -6.22 5.90 -6.87
C ASP A 86 -4.77 6.39 -6.97
N GLU A 87 -4.04 5.86 -7.95
CA GLU A 87 -2.68 6.28 -8.28
C GLU A 87 -2.63 6.61 -9.77
N ASP A 88 -2.49 7.90 -10.09
CA ASP A 88 -2.46 8.42 -11.46
C ASP A 88 -3.65 7.97 -12.33
N GLY A 89 -4.86 7.94 -11.76
CA GLY A 89 -6.09 7.51 -12.44
C GLY A 89 -6.25 5.99 -12.54
N THR A 90 -5.36 5.22 -11.93
CA THR A 90 -5.48 3.77 -11.79
C THR A 90 -6.00 3.43 -10.40
N LEU A 91 -7.19 2.83 -10.33
CA LEU A 91 -7.76 2.35 -9.07
C LEU A 91 -6.96 1.14 -8.54
N ARG A 92 -6.15 1.38 -7.52
CA ARG A 92 -5.26 0.40 -6.88
C ARG A 92 -5.97 -0.45 -5.82
N TYR A 93 -6.99 0.12 -5.18
CA TYR A 93 -7.79 -0.56 -4.16
C TYR A 93 -9.21 0.01 -4.15
N ASP A 94 -10.19 -0.89 -3.98
CA ASP A 94 -11.60 -0.55 -3.76
C ASP A 94 -12.22 -1.55 -2.79
N LYS A 95 -12.65 -1.05 -1.62
CA LYS A 95 -13.30 -1.82 -0.55
C LYS A 95 -14.63 -2.42 -0.98
N SER A 96 -15.35 -1.79 -1.89
CA SER A 96 -16.67 -2.25 -2.37
C SER A 96 -16.57 -3.49 -3.26
N GLY A 97 -15.37 -3.85 -3.72
CA GLY A 97 -15.15 -4.97 -4.64
C GLY A 97 -15.49 -4.64 -6.10
N ALA A 98 -15.70 -3.37 -6.45
CA ALA A 98 -15.71 -2.96 -7.85
C ALA A 98 -14.27 -3.07 -8.39
N THR A 99 -13.95 -4.23 -8.94
CA THR A 99 -12.71 -4.49 -9.68
C THR A 99 -12.55 -3.43 -10.77
N GLY A 100 -11.70 -2.43 -10.50
CA GLY A 100 -11.24 -1.48 -11.50
C GLY A 100 -10.58 -2.23 -12.64
N VAL A 101 -11.16 -2.05 -13.82
CA VAL A 101 -10.72 -2.60 -15.11
C VAL A 101 -9.21 -2.41 -15.28
N ALA A 102 -8.50 -3.50 -15.59
CA ALA A 102 -7.10 -3.44 -16.00
C ALA A 102 -6.94 -2.41 -17.13
N PRO A 103 -5.91 -1.53 -17.12
CA PRO A 103 -5.63 -0.73 -18.29
C PRO A 103 -5.29 -1.69 -19.44
N SER A 104 -6.26 -1.89 -20.32
CA SER A 104 -6.07 -2.56 -21.59
C SER A 104 -4.91 -1.86 -22.28
N SER A 105 -3.85 -2.60 -22.56
CA SER A 105 -2.71 -2.18 -23.35
C SER A 105 -3.21 -1.53 -24.65
N ILE A 106 -3.21 -0.20 -24.69
CA ILE A 106 -3.31 0.55 -25.94
C ILE A 106 -1.93 0.41 -26.57
N GLY A 107 -1.87 -0.36 -27.66
CA GLY A 107 -0.63 -0.75 -28.30
C GLY A 107 0.13 0.43 -28.92
N SER A 108 1.44 0.22 -29.07
CA SER A 108 2.17 0.73 -30.22
C SER A 108 2.60 -0.46 -31.07
N SER A 109 1.75 -0.77 -32.05
CA SER A 109 2.18 -1.46 -33.25
C SER A 109 3.07 -0.52 -34.06
N SER A 110 4.36 -0.81 -34.14
CA SER A 110 5.14 -0.49 -35.33
C SER A 110 5.91 -1.74 -35.72
N GLY A 111 5.31 -2.51 -36.62
CA GLY A 111 6.02 -3.53 -37.36
C GLY A 111 7.08 -2.85 -38.21
N ASN A 112 8.31 -3.37 -38.16
CA ASN A 112 9.25 -3.18 -39.25
C ASN A 112 9.54 -4.57 -39.82
N GLY A 113 8.91 -4.85 -40.96
CA GLY A 113 9.26 -6.01 -41.78
C GLY A 113 10.66 -5.84 -42.40
N PRO A 114 11.23 -6.90 -42.95
CA PRO A 114 12.63 -6.91 -43.40
C PRO A 114 12.78 -6.14 -44.71
N ASP A 115 13.61 -5.09 -44.70
CA ASP A 115 14.06 -4.44 -45.93
C ASP A 115 15.24 -5.23 -46.51
N THR A 116 14.94 -5.99 -47.56
CA THR A 116 15.89 -6.68 -48.42
C THR A 116 16.46 -5.68 -49.42
N GLY A 117 17.75 -5.35 -49.32
CA GLY A 117 18.42 -4.49 -50.29
C GLY A 117 19.90 -4.81 -50.39
N ALA A 118 20.24 -5.68 -51.33
CA ALA A 118 21.60 -5.86 -51.81
C ALA A 118 22.04 -4.62 -52.61
N ASP A 119 23.24 -4.09 -52.33
CA ASP A 119 24.12 -3.59 -53.38
C ASP A 119 25.58 -3.72 -52.98
N SER A 120 26.29 -4.29 -53.93
CA SER A 120 27.71 -4.45 -54.15
C SER A 120 28.48 -3.14 -54.32
N GLY A 121 29.79 -3.16 -54.04
CA GLY A 121 30.73 -2.30 -54.78
C GLY A 121 31.95 -1.79 -54.04
N ALA A 122 33.12 -2.27 -54.52
CA ALA A 122 34.39 -1.55 -54.68
C ALA A 122 35.05 -0.87 -53.45
N SER A 123 36.10 -1.43 -52.88
CA SER A 123 37.52 -1.37 -53.31
C SER A 123 38.27 -0.05 -53.02
N SER A 124 39.48 -0.24 -52.48
CA SER A 124 40.73 0.51 -52.70
C SER A 124 41.20 1.54 -51.66
N GLY A 125 42.44 1.32 -51.22
CA GLY A 125 43.44 2.32 -50.78
C GLY A 125 43.23 2.93 -49.39
N ALA A 126 44.23 3.28 -48.60
CA ALA A 126 45.69 3.29 -48.71
C ALA A 126 46.21 3.48 -47.26
N ALA A 127 47.31 2.82 -46.89
CA ALA A 127 48.60 3.44 -46.58
C ALA A 127 48.64 4.31 -45.30
N GLY A 128 49.54 3.96 -44.38
CA GLY A 128 49.98 4.80 -43.27
C GLY A 128 50.33 4.00 -42.03
#